data_AF-A0A9E6PPX9-F1
#
_entry.id   AF-A0A9E6PPX9-F1
#
_cell.length_a   1.000
_cell.length_b   1.000
_cell.length_c   1.000
_cell.angle_alpha   90.00
_cell.angle_beta   90.00
_cell.angle_gamma   90.00
#
_symmetry.space_group_name_H-M   'P 1'
#
loop_
_entity.id
_entity.type
_entity.pdbx_description
1 polymer ?
#
loop_
_entity_poly.entity_id
_entity_poly.type
_entity_poly.pdbx_seq_one_letter_code
_entity_poly.pdbx_strand_id
1 'polypeptide(L)'
;MKSMRDQLYGIKRKIKKDSKVTLVLPSEFTFNRSEIKHFDQVLSVFNWKLRNVPVEIDFRSCSSANYQAASLLILYCWRLKQQGCTVSILLENEADPNGSRVWRMLGAQGLFAVCTDPKVNFNSNEHKPLFAIRNSDDFKSALKSMDDFTLNFGVEYQKTLRYVISELLYNVHEHGASDFHWKGKRYPTPSLLQFTWYERANELHFIVGDIGIGIKNHISKAYPGISTDEEAIRLAIQPEISGTFTTKDPYETRNNAGMGLFISSNILKKLRGDMHIISGRGAVHISPTDTTAKTLETTWPGTFVLVTVRLDRGTEFALDAMMSEFRDHAKAEIAARTNAATTQQLYVGMYNYFGKNADLKSEAIRYRDKYIIHALSEGKSLLLDFVDVDSSTHSFLNALLATPIRRLGLIAYKKIRIINATNEIRETIDYILDDNTSDGVAPNSNHEE
;
A
#
# COMPACT_ATOMS: atom_id res chain seq x y z
N MET A 1 -40.35 2.42 45.64
CA MET A 1 -39.00 1.81 45.57
C MET A 1 -38.64 1.61 44.11
N LYS A 2 -37.50 2.14 43.63
CA LYS A 2 -37.03 1.84 42.27
C LYS A 2 -36.72 0.34 42.18
N SER A 3 -37.20 -0.31 41.13
CA SER A 3 -36.99 -1.74 40.92
C SER A 3 -35.50 -2.07 40.96
N MET A 4 -35.13 -3.23 41.53
CA MET A 4 -33.75 -3.72 41.56
C MET A 4 -33.12 -3.72 40.14
N ARG A 5 -33.95 -3.93 39.10
CA ARG A 5 -33.58 -3.82 37.68
C ARG A 5 -33.15 -2.40 37.29
N ASP A 6 -33.85 -1.36 37.75
CA ASP A 6 -33.54 0.05 37.45
C ASP A 6 -32.29 0.52 38.18
N GLN A 7 -32.07 0.03 39.41
CA GLN A 7 -30.85 0.28 40.18
C GLN A 7 -29.63 -0.39 39.54
N LEU A 8 -29.75 -1.66 39.14
CA LEU A 8 -28.73 -2.39 38.38
C LEU A 8 -28.44 -1.74 37.02
N TYR A 9 -29.46 -1.22 36.33
CA TYR A 9 -29.29 -0.49 35.08
C TYR A 9 -28.54 0.83 35.28
N GLY A 10 -28.87 1.59 36.34
CA GLY A 10 -28.18 2.81 36.72
C GLY A 10 -26.70 2.58 37.06
N ILE A 11 -26.39 1.53 37.83
CA ILE A 11 -25.03 1.15 38.18
C ILE A 11 -24.24 0.69 36.94
N LYS A 12 -24.82 -0.17 36.08
CA LYS A 12 -24.19 -0.57 34.82
C LYS A 12 -23.90 0.61 33.90
N ARG A 13 -24.81 1.59 33.83
CA ARG A 13 -24.62 2.81 33.03
C ARG A 13 -23.54 3.71 33.60
N LYS A 14 -23.39 3.77 34.93
CA LYS A 14 -22.33 4.53 35.62
C LYS A 14 -20.95 3.86 35.41
N ILE A 15 -20.83 2.56 35.64
CA ILE A 15 -19.61 1.77 35.37
C ILE A 15 -19.19 1.87 33.90
N LYS A 16 -20.17 1.78 32.97
CA LYS A 16 -19.92 1.93 31.52
C LYS A 16 -19.51 3.35 31.14
N LYS A 17 -19.92 4.37 31.90
CA LYS A 17 -19.48 5.77 31.71
C LYS A 17 -18.08 6.00 32.27
N ASP A 18 -17.76 5.37 33.40
CA ASP A 18 -16.44 5.47 34.06
C ASP A 18 -15.36 4.69 33.28
N SER A 19 -15.74 3.72 32.43
CA SER A 19 -14.84 2.99 31.52
C SER A 19 -14.77 3.54 30.08
N LYS A 20 -15.33 4.73 29.84
CA LYS A 20 -15.33 5.36 28.50
C LYS A 20 -13.90 5.78 28.11
N VAL A 21 -13.47 5.37 26.91
CA VAL A 21 -12.22 5.82 26.30
C VAL A 21 -12.52 6.98 25.37
N THR A 22 -11.86 8.13 25.56
CA THR A 22 -11.95 9.27 24.63
C THR A 22 -10.69 9.34 23.78
N LEU A 23 -10.86 9.33 22.46
CA LEU A 23 -9.82 9.51 21.46
C LEU A 23 -9.92 10.94 20.94
N VAL A 24 -9.03 11.80 21.42
CA VAL A 24 -8.95 13.20 20.97
C VAL A 24 -8.14 13.25 19.68
N LEU A 25 -8.72 13.81 18.62
CA LEU A 25 -7.99 13.98 17.36
C LEU A 25 -6.91 15.07 17.50
N PRO A 26 -5.75 14.91 16.84
CA PRO A 26 -4.75 15.97 16.78
C PRO A 26 -5.32 17.22 16.10
N SER A 27 -4.70 18.39 16.34
CA SER A 27 -5.16 19.64 15.71
C SER A 27 -5.15 19.57 14.17
N GLU A 28 -4.18 18.83 13.63
CA GLU A 28 -4.05 18.53 12.22
C GLU A 28 -4.16 17.03 12.00
N PHE A 29 -5.31 16.58 11.50
CA PHE A 29 -5.59 15.20 11.14
C PHE A 29 -5.50 15.02 9.62
N THR A 30 -4.27 15.12 9.10
CA THR A 30 -3.97 15.11 7.67
C THR A 30 -2.70 14.31 7.39
N PHE A 31 -2.63 13.69 6.21
CA PHE A 31 -1.37 13.11 5.74
C PHE A 31 -0.38 14.16 5.23
N ASN A 32 -0.87 15.33 4.81
CA ASN A 32 -0.05 16.32 4.12
C ASN A 32 0.62 17.26 5.14
N ARG A 33 1.95 17.22 5.26
CA ARG A 33 2.74 18.26 5.93
C ARG A 33 4.00 18.52 5.12
N SER A 34 4.27 19.78 4.81
CA SER A 34 5.50 20.22 4.12
C SER A 34 5.82 19.38 2.86
N GLU A 35 4.82 19.17 2.00
CA GLU A 35 4.91 18.39 0.74
C GLU A 35 5.16 16.87 0.88
N ILE A 36 5.37 16.36 2.10
CA ILE A 36 5.60 14.94 2.38
C ILE A 36 4.37 14.32 3.06
N LYS A 37 4.11 13.03 2.79
CA LYS A 37 3.04 12.27 3.46
C LYS A 37 3.50 11.68 4.79
N HIS A 38 2.85 12.10 5.89
CA HIS A 38 3.10 11.63 7.24
C HIS A 38 1.93 10.76 7.74
N PHE A 39 2.10 9.43 7.70
CA PHE A 39 1.06 8.49 8.10
C PHE A 39 1.00 8.26 9.62
N ASP A 40 2.13 8.13 10.32
CA ASP A 40 2.15 7.77 11.74
C ASP A 40 1.36 8.73 12.63
N GLN A 41 1.37 10.03 12.33
CA GLN A 41 0.57 11.01 13.06
C GLN A 41 -0.93 10.66 13.04
N VAL A 42 -1.47 10.37 11.85
CA VAL A 42 -2.88 9.97 11.68
C VAL A 42 -3.12 8.59 12.26
N LEU A 43 -2.23 7.64 11.95
CA LEU A 43 -2.42 6.24 12.32
C LEU A 43 -2.29 5.98 13.83
N SER A 44 -1.53 6.82 14.55
CA SER A 44 -1.37 6.74 16.01
C SER A 44 -2.66 6.89 16.80
N VAL A 45 -3.69 7.53 16.20
CA VAL A 45 -5.02 7.69 16.81
C VAL A 45 -5.76 6.35 16.90
N PHE A 46 -5.47 5.39 16.03
CA PHE A 46 -6.22 4.13 15.95
C PHE A 46 -5.73 3.11 16.96
N ASN A 47 -6.45 2.99 18.08
CA ASN A 47 -6.22 1.92 19.04
C ASN A 47 -7.01 0.66 18.69
N TRP A 48 -6.37 -0.27 17.98
CA TRP A 48 -6.97 -1.54 17.55
C TRP A 48 -7.20 -2.57 18.67
N LYS A 49 -6.74 -2.30 19.90
CA LYS A 49 -6.85 -3.21 21.06
C LYS A 49 -8.12 -3.02 21.88
N LEU A 50 -8.89 -1.94 21.65
CA LEU A 50 -10.12 -1.66 22.40
C LEU A 50 -11.18 -2.76 22.18
N ARG A 51 -11.81 -3.23 23.25
CA ARG A 51 -12.87 -4.27 23.21
C ARG A 51 -13.93 -3.95 24.23
N ASN A 52 -15.20 -4.10 23.86
CA ASN A 52 -16.36 -4.03 24.78
C ASN A 52 -16.44 -2.75 25.63
N VAL A 53 -15.87 -1.64 25.18
CA VAL A 53 -15.87 -0.35 25.89
C VAL A 53 -16.58 0.73 25.07
N PRO A 54 -17.18 1.75 25.70
CA PRO A 54 -17.60 2.95 24.98
C PRO A 54 -16.38 3.74 24.52
N VAL A 55 -16.40 4.17 23.26
CA VAL A 55 -15.36 4.98 22.65
C VAL A 55 -15.98 6.28 22.16
N GLU A 56 -15.38 7.39 22.53
CA GLU A 56 -15.77 8.72 22.07
C GLU A 56 -14.65 9.29 21.21
N ILE A 57 -14.95 9.63 19.96
CA ILE A 57 -13.99 10.28 19.06
C ILE A 57 -14.27 11.77 19.08
N ASP A 58 -13.31 12.57 19.53
CA ASP A 58 -13.47 14.00 19.77
C ASP A 58 -12.77 14.84 18.71
N PHE A 59 -13.56 15.57 17.92
CA PHE A 59 -13.09 16.46 16.86
C PHE A 59 -12.94 17.93 17.31
N ARG A 60 -13.34 18.29 18.52
CA ARG A 60 -13.44 19.71 18.93
C ARG A 60 -12.09 20.44 18.94
N SER A 61 -10.98 19.74 19.12
CA SER A 61 -9.63 20.31 19.03
C SER A 61 -9.01 20.21 17.63
N CYS A 62 -9.70 19.59 16.66
CA CYS A 62 -9.18 19.32 15.32
C CYS A 62 -9.46 20.51 14.39
N SER A 63 -8.51 21.44 14.32
CA SER A 63 -8.60 22.64 13.49
C SER A 63 -8.47 22.36 12.00
N SER A 64 -7.87 21.24 11.58
CA SER A 64 -7.71 20.88 10.17
C SER A 64 -7.72 19.37 10.00
N ALA A 65 -8.42 18.88 8.97
CA ALA A 65 -8.38 17.49 8.55
C ALA A 65 -8.45 17.42 7.02
N ASN A 66 -7.85 16.38 6.43
CA ASN A 66 -8.09 16.07 5.03
C ASN A 66 -9.10 14.91 4.90
N TYR A 67 -9.79 14.84 3.76
CA TYR A 67 -10.87 13.86 3.55
C TYR A 67 -10.37 12.42 3.61
N GLN A 68 -9.14 12.19 3.16
CA GLN A 68 -8.54 10.85 3.12
C GLN A 68 -8.19 10.32 4.52
N ALA A 69 -7.64 11.15 5.42
CA ALA A 69 -7.40 10.71 6.80
C ALA A 69 -8.73 10.52 7.54
N ALA A 70 -9.67 11.47 7.37
CA ALA A 70 -10.99 11.39 8.01
C ALA A 70 -11.78 10.15 7.56
N SER A 71 -11.65 9.69 6.33
CA SER A 71 -12.31 8.46 5.88
C SER A 71 -11.77 7.20 6.55
N LEU A 72 -10.50 7.16 6.99
CA LEU A 72 -9.97 6.01 7.74
C LEU A 72 -10.62 5.84 9.13
N LEU A 73 -11.09 6.93 9.75
CA LEU A 73 -11.86 6.85 11.00
C LEU A 73 -13.17 6.07 10.83
N ILE A 74 -13.75 6.04 9.63
CA ILE A 74 -14.96 5.27 9.35
C ILE A 74 -14.66 3.77 9.43
N LEU A 75 -13.60 3.31 8.78
CA LEU A 75 -13.11 1.93 8.85
C LEU A 75 -12.80 1.54 10.31
N TYR A 76 -12.15 2.43 11.06
CA TYR A 76 -11.88 2.23 12.48
C TYR A 76 -13.16 2.13 13.32
N CYS A 77 -14.14 2.99 13.09
CA CYS A 77 -15.44 2.95 13.77
C CYS A 77 -16.19 1.63 13.52
N TRP A 78 -16.14 1.13 12.29
CA TRP A 78 -16.68 -0.19 11.97
C TRP A 78 -15.93 -1.26 12.74
N ARG A 79 -14.58 -1.26 12.77
CA ARG A 79 -13.78 -2.21 13.55
C ARG A 79 -14.14 -2.20 15.05
N LEU A 80 -14.25 -1.02 15.65
CA LEU A 80 -14.67 -0.85 17.04
C LEU A 80 -16.03 -1.50 17.30
N LYS A 81 -16.97 -1.38 16.35
CA LYS A 81 -18.28 -2.02 16.43
C LYS A 81 -18.18 -3.54 16.44
N GLN A 82 -17.34 -4.13 15.57
CA GLN A 82 -17.09 -5.58 15.56
C GLN A 82 -16.51 -6.06 16.89
N GLN A 83 -15.73 -5.20 17.52
CA GLN A 83 -15.05 -5.41 18.80
C GLN A 83 -15.97 -5.20 20.02
N GLY A 84 -17.28 -5.04 19.82
CA GLY A 84 -18.27 -4.85 20.88
C GLY A 84 -18.30 -3.45 21.47
N CYS A 85 -17.57 -2.49 20.89
CA CYS A 85 -17.55 -1.12 21.37
C CYS A 85 -18.77 -0.33 20.89
N THR A 86 -19.19 0.66 21.67
CA THR A 86 -20.15 1.68 21.23
C THR A 86 -19.41 2.95 20.91
N VAL A 87 -19.64 3.54 19.74
CA VAL A 87 -18.93 4.75 19.30
C VAL A 87 -19.85 5.96 19.35
N SER A 88 -19.36 7.06 19.92
CA SER A 88 -19.95 8.40 19.82
C SER A 88 -18.95 9.36 19.20
N ILE A 89 -19.44 10.31 18.41
CA ILE A 89 -18.62 11.34 17.77
C ILE A 89 -18.97 12.68 18.41
N LEU A 90 -17.97 13.38 18.96
CA LEU A 90 -18.12 14.75 19.42
C LEU A 90 -17.67 15.69 18.32
N LEU A 91 -18.58 16.53 17.84
CA LEU A 91 -18.35 17.50 16.80
C LEU A 91 -18.56 18.90 17.36
N GLU A 92 -17.82 19.84 16.80
CA GLU A 92 -18.02 21.26 17.00
C GLU A 92 -19.03 21.82 16.00
N ASN A 93 -19.86 22.75 16.49
CA ASN A 93 -20.92 23.42 15.72
C ASN A 93 -20.46 24.79 15.21
N GLU A 94 -19.18 24.94 14.87
CA GLU A 94 -18.65 26.16 14.28
C GLU A 94 -18.77 26.17 12.75
N ALA A 95 -18.85 27.39 12.21
CA ALA A 95 -18.94 27.67 10.78
C ALA A 95 -17.58 27.53 10.06
N ASP A 96 -16.49 27.69 10.81
CA ASP A 96 -15.13 27.70 10.26
C ASP A 96 -14.71 26.32 9.72
N PRO A 97 -13.82 26.28 8.72
CA PRO A 97 -13.25 25.02 8.25
C PRO A 97 -12.45 24.32 9.35
N ASN A 98 -13.00 23.23 9.88
CA ASN A 98 -12.36 22.38 10.88
C ASN A 98 -12.61 20.89 10.59
N GLY A 99 -12.02 20.00 11.40
CA GLY A 99 -12.20 18.56 11.25
C GLY A 99 -13.65 18.11 11.38
N SER A 100 -14.46 18.80 12.20
CA SER A 100 -15.89 18.51 12.36
C SER A 100 -16.67 18.76 11.06
N ARG A 101 -16.33 19.83 10.33
CA ARG A 101 -16.91 20.14 9.02
C ARG A 101 -16.53 19.09 7.98
N VAL A 102 -15.29 18.63 7.96
CA VAL A 102 -14.82 17.55 7.05
C VAL A 102 -15.64 16.28 7.28
N TRP A 103 -15.82 15.87 8.54
CA TRP A 103 -16.64 14.70 8.90
C TRP A 103 -18.09 14.82 8.40
N ARG A 104 -18.69 16.02 8.53
CA ARG A 104 -20.04 16.31 8.01
C ARG A 104 -20.10 16.23 6.49
N MET A 105 -19.11 16.81 5.79
CA MET A 105 -19.07 16.82 4.31
C MET A 105 -18.89 15.42 3.72
N LEU A 106 -18.25 14.50 4.45
CA LEU A 106 -18.18 13.08 4.09
C LEU A 106 -19.53 12.35 4.24
N GLY A 107 -20.54 12.96 4.86
CA GLY A 107 -21.78 12.26 5.20
C GLY A 107 -21.59 11.19 6.29
N ALA A 108 -20.47 11.23 7.02
CA ALA A 108 -20.04 10.16 7.91
C ALA A 108 -20.98 9.93 9.13
N GLN A 109 -21.93 10.83 9.37
CA GLN A 109 -22.99 10.62 10.36
C GLN A 109 -23.81 9.34 10.07
N GLY A 110 -23.93 8.94 8.80
CA GLY A 110 -24.63 7.74 8.38
C GLY A 110 -23.85 6.42 8.57
N LEU A 111 -22.61 6.44 9.10
CA LEU A 111 -21.67 5.31 8.97
C LEU A 111 -22.22 3.96 9.47
N PHE A 112 -23.03 3.93 10.54
CA PHE A 112 -23.59 2.68 11.06
C PHE A 112 -24.83 2.22 10.30
N ALA A 113 -25.61 3.13 9.72
CA ALA A 113 -26.71 2.78 8.83
C ALA A 113 -26.15 2.15 7.55
N VAL A 114 -25.14 2.79 6.94
CA VAL A 114 -24.44 2.28 5.74
C VAL A 114 -23.80 0.91 6.00
N CYS A 115 -23.26 0.65 7.19
CA CYS A 115 -22.67 -0.66 7.47
C CYS A 115 -23.69 -1.83 7.49
N THR A 116 -24.99 -1.53 7.64
CA THR A 116 -26.00 -2.53 8.00
C THR A 116 -27.21 -2.58 7.07
N ASP A 117 -27.43 -1.53 6.27
CA ASP A 117 -28.41 -1.49 5.20
C ASP A 117 -27.73 -1.39 3.83
N PRO A 118 -27.68 -2.49 3.04
CA PRO A 118 -27.00 -2.51 1.75
C PRO A 118 -27.64 -1.59 0.70
N LYS A 119 -28.85 -1.05 0.94
CA LYS A 119 -29.54 -0.14 0.02
C LYS A 119 -29.16 1.33 0.22
N VAL A 120 -28.48 1.65 1.32
CA VAL A 120 -28.10 3.02 1.68
C VAL A 120 -26.59 3.16 1.62
N ASN A 121 -26.10 4.24 1.00
CA ASN A 121 -24.69 4.63 1.03
C ASN A 121 -24.56 6.04 1.64
N PHE A 122 -23.34 6.57 1.74
CA PHE A 122 -23.12 7.88 2.37
C PHE A 122 -23.76 9.02 1.58
N ASN A 123 -24.51 9.89 2.27
CA ASN A 123 -24.97 11.16 1.71
C ASN A 123 -23.86 12.21 1.84
N SER A 124 -22.84 12.07 1.01
CA SER A 124 -21.65 12.94 0.99
C SER A 124 -21.86 14.14 0.07
N ASN A 125 -21.02 15.17 0.23
CA ASN A 125 -20.97 16.29 -0.71
C ASN A 125 -20.49 15.81 -2.09
N GLU A 126 -21.08 16.34 -3.17
CA GLU A 126 -20.78 15.94 -4.56
C GLU A 126 -19.30 16.10 -4.96
N HIS A 127 -18.58 17.05 -4.36
CA HIS A 127 -17.15 17.27 -4.62
C HIS A 127 -16.24 16.49 -3.67
N LYS A 128 -16.82 15.79 -2.68
CA LYS A 128 -16.15 14.97 -1.67
C LYS A 128 -16.78 13.57 -1.56
N PRO A 129 -17.01 12.84 -2.68
CA PRO A 129 -17.76 11.60 -2.61
C PRO A 129 -17.08 10.56 -1.73
N LEU A 130 -17.91 9.82 -1.00
CA LEU A 130 -17.52 8.72 -0.15
C LEU A 130 -18.47 7.55 -0.40
N PHE A 131 -17.91 6.35 -0.56
CA PHE A 131 -18.66 5.13 -0.79
C PHE A 131 -18.20 4.02 0.15
N ALA A 132 -19.17 3.35 0.77
CA ALA A 132 -18.98 1.99 1.26
C ALA A 132 -19.17 1.02 0.10
N ILE A 133 -18.24 0.09 -0.09
CA ILE A 133 -18.26 -0.91 -1.16
C ILE A 133 -18.54 -2.27 -0.53
N ARG A 134 -19.77 -2.75 -0.66
CA ARG A 134 -20.24 -4.02 -0.07
C ARG A 134 -20.63 -5.05 -1.11
N ASN A 135 -21.07 -4.58 -2.27
CA ASN A 135 -21.64 -5.39 -3.34
C ASN A 135 -21.39 -4.73 -4.71
N SER A 136 -21.83 -5.42 -5.76
CA SER A 136 -21.68 -4.96 -7.14
C SER A 136 -22.45 -3.67 -7.47
N ASP A 137 -23.54 -3.37 -6.77
CA ASP A 137 -24.32 -2.15 -7.00
C ASP A 137 -23.62 -0.92 -6.40
N ASP A 138 -23.04 -1.05 -5.21
CA ASP A 138 -22.17 -0.03 -4.62
C ASP A 138 -20.97 0.24 -5.54
N PHE A 139 -20.35 -0.83 -6.06
CA PHE A 139 -19.21 -0.75 -6.97
C PHE A 139 -19.58 0.03 -8.24
N LYS A 140 -20.69 -0.32 -8.89
CA LYS A 140 -21.19 0.41 -10.07
C LYS A 140 -21.49 1.87 -9.78
N SER A 141 -22.11 2.16 -8.63
CA SER A 141 -22.48 3.52 -8.22
C SER A 141 -21.25 4.39 -7.95
N ALA A 142 -20.25 3.84 -7.26
CA ALA A 142 -18.98 4.49 -6.99
C ALA A 142 -18.22 4.81 -8.28
N LEU A 143 -18.15 3.83 -9.20
CA LEU A 143 -17.52 4.01 -10.49
C LEU A 143 -18.23 5.04 -11.38
N LYS A 144 -19.56 5.04 -11.41
CA LYS A 144 -20.34 6.06 -12.12
C LYS A 144 -20.07 7.46 -11.54
N SER A 145 -20.06 7.61 -10.23
CA SER A 145 -19.77 8.89 -9.59
C SER A 145 -18.36 9.38 -9.90
N MET A 146 -17.38 8.49 -9.99
CA MET A 146 -16.02 8.82 -10.39
C MET A 146 -15.93 9.22 -11.87
N ASP A 147 -16.69 8.55 -12.76
CA ASP A 147 -16.79 8.93 -14.16
C ASP A 147 -17.35 10.36 -14.30
N ASP A 148 -18.45 10.67 -13.61
CA ASP A 148 -19.05 12.00 -13.59
C ASP A 148 -18.07 13.05 -13.01
N PHE A 149 -17.34 12.69 -11.95
CA PHE A 149 -16.35 13.54 -11.30
C PHE A 149 -15.15 13.87 -12.18
N THR A 150 -14.81 12.97 -13.11
CA THR A 150 -13.63 13.09 -13.98
C THR A 150 -13.93 13.50 -15.42
N LEU A 151 -15.21 13.74 -15.74
CA LEU A 151 -15.71 14.04 -17.08
C LEU A 151 -14.96 15.20 -17.78
N ASN A 152 -14.59 16.22 -17.02
CA ASN A 152 -13.93 17.42 -17.54
C ASN A 152 -12.40 17.31 -17.67
N PHE A 153 -11.81 16.16 -17.34
CA PHE A 153 -10.36 15.97 -17.36
C PHE A 153 -9.83 15.24 -18.60
N GLY A 154 -10.72 14.92 -19.56
CA GLY A 154 -10.38 14.25 -20.82
C GLY A 154 -10.65 12.74 -20.79
N VAL A 155 -11.12 12.22 -21.92
CA VAL A 155 -11.64 10.84 -22.03
C VAL A 155 -10.59 9.79 -21.68
N GLU A 156 -9.36 9.94 -22.19
CA GLU A 156 -8.29 8.97 -21.92
C GLU A 156 -7.82 9.00 -20.45
N TYR A 157 -7.75 10.19 -19.85
CA TYR A 157 -7.42 10.33 -18.44
C TYR A 157 -8.50 9.70 -17.54
N GLN A 158 -9.77 9.95 -17.86
CA GLN A 158 -10.91 9.32 -17.20
C GLN A 158 -10.87 7.78 -17.29
N LYS A 159 -10.67 7.22 -18.49
CA LYS A 159 -10.55 5.76 -18.69
C LYS A 159 -9.40 5.17 -17.88
N THR A 160 -8.27 5.86 -17.85
CA THR A 160 -7.06 5.43 -17.16
C THR A 160 -7.27 5.40 -15.64
N LEU A 161 -7.79 6.48 -15.05
CA LEU A 161 -8.14 6.50 -13.63
C LEU A 161 -9.21 5.47 -13.28
N ARG A 162 -10.23 5.33 -14.14
CA ARG A 162 -11.27 4.31 -13.97
C ARG A 162 -10.69 2.92 -13.85
N TYR A 163 -9.74 2.56 -14.72
CA TYR A 163 -9.08 1.27 -14.67
C TYR A 163 -8.35 1.09 -13.33
N VAL A 164 -7.48 2.05 -12.95
CA VAL A 164 -6.71 1.99 -11.69
C VAL A 164 -7.62 1.83 -10.48
N ILE A 165 -8.65 2.66 -10.36
CA ILE A 165 -9.57 2.60 -9.22
C ILE A 165 -10.37 1.30 -9.22
N SER A 166 -10.79 0.78 -10.39
CA SER A 166 -11.49 -0.50 -10.48
C SER A 166 -10.63 -1.64 -9.96
N GLU A 167 -9.36 -1.73 -10.39
CA GLU A 167 -8.41 -2.76 -9.93
C GLU A 167 -8.16 -2.66 -8.42
N LEU A 168 -7.99 -1.45 -7.88
CA LEU A 168 -7.84 -1.24 -6.44
C LEU A 168 -9.10 -1.66 -5.67
N LEU A 169 -10.29 -1.34 -6.20
CA LEU A 169 -11.57 -1.74 -5.61
C LEU A 169 -11.77 -3.26 -5.62
N TYR A 170 -11.40 -3.93 -6.71
CA TYR A 170 -11.44 -5.41 -6.77
C TYR A 170 -10.54 -6.03 -5.71
N ASN A 171 -9.31 -5.53 -5.56
CA ASN A 171 -8.36 -6.02 -4.54
C ASN A 171 -8.93 -5.91 -3.12
N VAL A 172 -9.51 -4.75 -2.77
CA VAL A 172 -10.08 -4.57 -1.42
C VAL A 172 -11.42 -5.31 -1.24
N HIS A 173 -12.17 -5.57 -2.31
CA HIS A 173 -13.41 -6.34 -2.23
C HIS A 173 -13.13 -7.84 -2.07
N GLU A 174 -12.20 -8.39 -2.85
CA GLU A 174 -11.86 -9.82 -2.80
C GLU A 174 -11.03 -10.19 -1.56
N HIS A 175 -10.18 -9.29 -1.06
CA HIS A 175 -9.19 -9.62 -0.02
C HIS A 175 -9.38 -8.82 1.28
N GLY A 176 -10.20 -7.77 1.27
CA GLY A 176 -10.56 -6.97 2.45
C GLY A 176 -11.69 -7.57 3.29
N ALA A 177 -12.29 -8.68 2.83
CA ALA A 177 -13.48 -9.28 3.44
C ALA A 177 -13.21 -9.72 4.90
N SER A 178 -13.79 -8.97 5.83
CA SER A 178 -13.98 -9.39 7.21
C SER A 178 -15.47 -9.31 7.51
N ASP A 179 -15.99 -10.17 8.38
CA ASP A 179 -17.40 -10.11 8.75
C ASP A 179 -17.57 -9.66 10.19
N PHE A 180 -18.71 -9.06 10.46
CA PHE A 180 -19.13 -8.75 11.82
C PHE A 180 -20.54 -9.22 12.09
N HIS A 181 -20.80 -9.53 13.36
CA HIS A 181 -22.11 -9.96 13.81
C HIS A 181 -22.81 -8.81 14.51
N TRP A 182 -24.01 -8.47 14.05
CA TRP A 182 -24.87 -7.47 14.69
C TRP A 182 -26.30 -7.98 14.81
N LYS A 183 -26.85 -7.92 16.03
CA LYS A 183 -28.20 -8.41 16.35
C LYS A 183 -28.47 -9.84 15.82
N GLY A 184 -27.48 -10.73 15.93
CA GLY A 184 -27.57 -12.11 15.47
C GLY A 184 -27.47 -12.31 13.95
N LYS A 185 -27.21 -11.26 13.16
CA LYS A 185 -26.98 -11.33 11.72
C LYS A 185 -25.51 -11.06 11.40
N ARG A 186 -24.96 -11.77 10.41
CA ARG A 186 -23.62 -11.57 9.87
C ARG A 186 -23.69 -10.54 8.74
N TYR A 187 -22.77 -9.58 8.75
CA TYR A 187 -22.64 -8.54 7.74
C TYR A 187 -21.20 -8.48 7.24
N PRO A 188 -20.97 -8.36 5.93
CA PRO A 188 -19.65 -8.06 5.41
C PRO A 188 -19.25 -6.66 5.83
N THR A 189 -18.00 -6.53 6.27
CA THR A 189 -17.41 -5.24 6.55
C THR A 189 -17.15 -4.55 5.23
N PRO A 190 -17.68 -3.35 5.01
CA PRO A 190 -17.46 -2.65 3.77
C PRO A 190 -16.00 -2.26 3.60
N SER A 191 -15.52 -2.31 2.36
CA SER A 191 -14.37 -1.52 1.94
C SER A 191 -14.82 -0.09 1.66
N LEU A 192 -13.89 0.84 1.51
CA LEU A 192 -14.17 2.26 1.38
C LEU A 192 -13.48 2.83 0.14
N LEU A 193 -14.18 3.73 -0.56
CA LEU A 193 -13.61 4.63 -1.56
C LEU A 193 -13.97 6.06 -1.20
N GLN A 194 -12.98 6.94 -1.15
CA GLN A 194 -13.19 8.38 -1.07
C GLN A 194 -12.32 9.08 -2.08
N PHE A 195 -12.87 10.08 -2.77
CA PHE A 195 -12.07 10.90 -3.68
C PHE A 195 -12.45 12.38 -3.63
N THR A 196 -11.49 13.23 -3.96
CA THR A 196 -11.69 14.67 -4.01
C THR A 196 -10.66 15.37 -4.89
N TRP A 197 -11.04 16.55 -5.38
CA TRP A 197 -10.17 17.48 -6.06
C TRP A 197 -9.84 18.61 -5.10
N TYR A 198 -8.54 18.80 -4.85
CA TYR A 198 -8.01 19.95 -4.15
C TYR A 198 -7.62 21.02 -5.18
N GLU A 199 -8.59 21.87 -5.53
CA GLU A 199 -8.48 22.87 -6.60
C GLU A 199 -7.23 23.74 -6.50
N ARG A 200 -6.87 24.20 -5.30
CA ARG A 200 -5.67 25.04 -5.08
C ARG A 200 -4.37 24.34 -5.43
N ALA A 201 -4.28 23.04 -5.15
CA ALA A 201 -3.12 22.23 -5.50
C ALA A 201 -3.23 21.64 -6.92
N ASN A 202 -4.41 21.75 -7.54
CA ASN A 202 -4.77 21.09 -8.79
C ASN A 202 -4.51 19.57 -8.78
N GLU A 203 -4.84 18.93 -7.65
CA GLU A 203 -4.58 17.51 -7.40
C GLU A 203 -5.86 16.73 -7.11
N LEU A 204 -6.03 15.59 -7.77
CA LEU A 204 -7.04 14.59 -7.42
C LEU A 204 -6.45 13.62 -6.41
N HIS A 205 -7.14 13.43 -5.29
CA HIS A 205 -6.74 12.51 -4.25
C HIS A 205 -7.82 11.43 -4.11
N PHE A 206 -7.41 10.18 -4.20
CA PHE A 206 -8.25 9.01 -4.01
C PHE A 206 -7.70 8.20 -2.84
N ILE A 207 -8.58 7.64 -2.02
CA ILE A 207 -8.21 6.62 -1.06
C ILE A 207 -9.16 5.44 -1.18
N VAL A 208 -8.58 4.25 -1.28
CA VAL A 208 -9.27 2.97 -1.23
C VAL A 208 -8.76 2.23 -0.01
N GLY A 209 -9.64 1.65 0.81
CA GLY A 209 -9.15 0.93 1.98
C GLY A 209 -10.13 -0.06 2.60
N ASP A 210 -9.56 -0.99 3.36
CA ASP A 210 -10.24 -2.05 4.09
C ASP A 210 -9.57 -2.31 5.45
N ILE A 211 -10.23 -3.15 6.26
CA ILE A 211 -9.72 -3.67 7.55
C ILE A 211 -9.68 -5.20 7.55
N GLY A 212 -9.37 -5.78 6.39
CA GLY A 212 -9.27 -7.21 6.15
C GLY A 212 -7.97 -7.82 6.65
N ILE A 213 -7.45 -8.81 5.91
CA ILE A 213 -6.32 -9.64 6.34
C ILE A 213 -4.95 -8.98 6.14
N GLY A 214 -4.86 -7.97 5.26
CA GLY A 214 -3.62 -7.31 4.88
C GLY A 214 -2.78 -8.10 3.85
N ILE A 215 -1.89 -7.38 3.16
CA ILE A 215 -1.12 -7.92 2.02
C ILE A 215 -0.20 -9.07 2.45
N LYS A 216 0.59 -8.90 3.50
CA LYS A 216 1.54 -9.93 3.96
C LYS A 216 0.86 -11.26 4.27
N ASN A 217 -0.22 -11.22 5.04
CA ASN A 217 -0.97 -12.44 5.38
C ASN A 217 -1.64 -13.08 4.15
N HIS A 218 -2.03 -12.27 3.17
CA HIS A 218 -2.58 -12.77 1.92
C HIS A 218 -1.53 -13.51 1.09
N ILE A 219 -0.41 -12.87 0.76
CA ILE A 219 0.59 -13.42 -0.15
C ILE A 219 1.47 -14.51 0.47
N SER A 220 1.62 -14.52 1.81
CA SER A 220 2.42 -15.56 2.51
C SER A 220 1.87 -16.98 2.31
N LYS A 221 0.61 -17.12 1.83
CA LYS A 221 0.02 -18.40 1.45
C LYS A 221 0.73 -19.06 0.26
N ALA A 222 1.17 -18.25 -0.70
CA ALA A 222 1.86 -18.69 -1.91
C ALA A 222 3.38 -18.46 -1.84
N TYR A 223 3.83 -17.48 -1.06
CA TYR A 223 5.24 -17.09 -0.93
C TYR A 223 5.68 -17.12 0.54
N PRO A 224 5.98 -18.31 1.11
CA PRO A 224 6.44 -18.41 2.49
C PRO A 224 7.84 -17.78 2.66
N GLY A 225 8.11 -17.19 3.83
CA GLY A 225 9.42 -16.60 4.16
C GLY A 225 9.52 -15.07 4.05
N ILE A 226 8.42 -14.39 3.72
CA ILE A 226 8.35 -12.92 3.74
C ILE A 226 8.45 -12.41 5.18
N SER A 227 9.45 -11.58 5.45
CA SER A 227 9.83 -11.22 6.81
C SER A 227 9.13 -9.95 7.30
N THR A 228 8.99 -8.96 6.43
CA THR A 228 8.42 -7.65 6.79
C THR A 228 7.19 -7.31 5.94
N ASP A 229 6.39 -6.35 6.42
CA ASP A 229 5.21 -5.90 5.69
C ASP A 229 5.59 -5.06 4.46
N GLU A 230 6.70 -4.30 4.50
CA GLU A 230 7.17 -3.55 3.33
C GLU A 230 7.62 -4.49 2.21
N GLU A 231 8.33 -5.56 2.57
CA GLU A 231 8.76 -6.60 1.63
C GLU A 231 7.54 -7.25 0.98
N ALA A 232 6.48 -7.51 1.76
CA ALA A 232 5.25 -8.06 1.24
C ALA A 232 4.59 -7.13 0.21
N ILE A 233 4.51 -5.84 0.51
CA ILE A 233 3.92 -4.85 -0.38
C ILE A 233 4.76 -4.73 -1.66
N ARG A 234 6.10 -4.70 -1.55
CA ARG A 234 7.01 -4.68 -2.71
C ARG A 234 6.87 -5.91 -3.59
N LEU A 235 6.68 -7.07 -2.99
CA LEU A 235 6.42 -8.28 -3.77
C LEU A 235 5.07 -8.19 -4.48
N ALA A 236 4.02 -7.72 -3.78
CA ALA A 236 2.66 -7.65 -4.33
C ALA A 236 2.50 -6.68 -5.52
N ILE A 237 3.39 -5.70 -5.68
CA ILE A 237 3.38 -4.80 -6.84
C ILE A 237 4.10 -5.40 -8.07
N GLN A 238 4.70 -6.59 -7.97
CA GLN A 238 5.37 -7.25 -9.11
C GLN A 238 4.37 -8.07 -9.95
N PRO A 239 4.67 -8.29 -11.25
CA PRO A 239 3.80 -9.09 -12.11
C PRO A 239 3.64 -10.52 -11.59
N GLU A 240 2.40 -11.04 -11.69
CA GLU A 240 1.99 -12.39 -11.29
C GLU A 240 2.29 -12.73 -9.81
N ILE A 241 2.23 -11.74 -8.91
CA ILE A 241 2.28 -11.99 -7.47
C ILE A 241 0.87 -11.87 -6.86
N SER A 242 0.35 -12.99 -6.36
CA SER A 242 -0.94 -13.06 -5.64
C SER A 242 -0.98 -14.28 -4.71
N GLY A 243 -1.73 -14.21 -3.61
CA GLY A 243 -1.96 -15.34 -2.72
C GLY A 243 -2.99 -16.36 -3.24
N THR A 244 -3.66 -16.07 -4.37
CA THR A 244 -4.75 -16.90 -4.91
C THR A 244 -4.31 -17.98 -5.92
N PHE A 245 -3.04 -17.98 -6.34
CA PHE A 245 -2.53 -18.94 -7.34
C PHE A 245 -2.60 -20.40 -6.90
N THR A 246 -2.61 -20.69 -5.60
CA THR A 246 -2.54 -22.06 -5.05
C THR A 246 -3.91 -22.72 -4.87
N THR A 247 -5.03 -22.02 -5.01
CA THR A 247 -6.36 -22.52 -4.56
C THR A 247 -7.51 -22.43 -5.56
N LYS A 248 -7.30 -22.08 -6.84
CA LYS A 248 -8.40 -21.98 -7.83
C LYS A 248 -8.38 -23.06 -8.91
N ASP A 249 -9.59 -23.50 -9.26
CA ASP A 249 -9.96 -24.51 -10.26
C ASP A 249 -9.40 -24.16 -11.68
N PRO A 250 -9.03 -25.15 -12.53
CA PRO A 250 -8.44 -24.92 -13.86
C PRO A 250 -9.30 -24.17 -14.88
N TYR A 251 -10.57 -23.90 -14.56
CA TYR A 251 -11.56 -23.33 -15.48
C TYR A 251 -11.90 -21.84 -15.24
N GLU A 252 -11.46 -21.24 -14.14
CA GLU A 252 -11.52 -19.76 -14.02
C GLU A 252 -10.32 -19.16 -14.75
N THR A 253 -10.58 -18.27 -15.70
CA THR A 253 -9.61 -17.63 -16.59
C THR A 253 -8.31 -17.23 -15.87
N ARG A 254 -7.25 -18.00 -16.11
CA ARG A 254 -5.87 -17.85 -15.59
C ARG A 254 -5.19 -16.50 -15.89
N ASN A 255 -5.78 -15.62 -16.70
CA ASN A 255 -4.99 -14.61 -17.41
C ASN A 255 -4.72 -13.29 -16.67
N ASN A 256 -5.32 -13.01 -15.50
CA ASN A 256 -5.20 -11.68 -14.86
C ASN A 256 -4.91 -11.65 -13.35
N ALA A 257 -4.78 -12.80 -12.68
CA ALA A 257 -4.49 -12.81 -11.24
C ALA A 257 -3.07 -12.27 -10.98
N GLY A 258 -2.90 -11.40 -9.99
CA GLY A 258 -1.58 -10.83 -9.63
C GLY A 258 -1.02 -9.78 -10.59
N MET A 259 -1.82 -9.29 -11.55
CA MET A 259 -1.42 -8.22 -12.48
C MET A 259 -1.96 -6.84 -12.12
N GLY A 260 -3.10 -6.76 -11.42
CA GLY A 260 -3.84 -5.52 -11.20
C GLY A 260 -3.03 -4.42 -10.50
N LEU A 261 -2.33 -4.77 -9.42
CA LEU A 261 -1.54 -3.81 -8.65
C LEU A 261 -0.26 -3.37 -9.39
N PHE A 262 0.41 -4.30 -10.10
CA PHE A 262 1.54 -3.98 -10.98
C PHE A 262 1.12 -2.97 -12.05
N ILE A 263 0.06 -3.27 -12.81
CA ILE A 263 -0.41 -2.38 -13.88
C ILE A 263 -0.87 -1.04 -13.30
N SER A 264 -1.64 -1.05 -12.21
CA SER A 264 -2.10 0.18 -11.54
C SER A 264 -0.94 1.08 -11.12
N SER A 265 0.13 0.51 -10.57
CA SER A 265 1.30 1.27 -10.16
C SER A 265 2.04 1.89 -11.34
N ASN A 266 2.21 1.15 -12.45
CA ASN A 266 2.90 1.65 -13.65
C ASN A 266 2.09 2.71 -14.39
N ILE A 267 0.76 2.55 -14.47
CA ILE A 267 -0.14 3.59 -14.98
C ILE A 267 0.06 4.90 -14.20
N LEU A 268 0.08 4.84 -12.87
CA LEU A 268 0.24 6.04 -12.04
C LEU A 268 1.60 6.70 -12.23
N LYS A 269 2.68 5.93 -12.39
CA LYS A 269 3.99 6.48 -12.74
C LYS A 269 3.93 7.28 -14.04
N LYS A 270 3.24 6.75 -15.07
CA LYS A 270 3.08 7.44 -16.36
C LYS A 270 2.22 8.70 -16.25
N LEU A 271 1.18 8.67 -15.42
CA LEU A 271 0.35 9.83 -15.09
C LEU A 271 1.06 10.86 -14.19
N ARG A 272 2.34 10.67 -13.88
CA ARG A 272 3.09 11.50 -12.92
C ARG A 272 2.40 11.60 -11.56
N GLY A 273 1.72 10.53 -11.17
CA GLY A 273 1.02 10.42 -9.90
C GLY A 273 1.83 9.70 -8.83
N ASP A 274 1.37 9.84 -7.59
CA ASP A 274 1.89 9.18 -6.42
C ASP A 274 0.89 8.13 -5.92
N MET A 275 1.39 6.94 -5.59
CA MET A 275 0.64 5.88 -4.92
C MET A 275 1.32 5.52 -3.61
N HIS A 276 0.58 5.55 -2.51
CA HIS A 276 1.04 5.07 -1.21
C HIS A 276 0.21 3.86 -0.81
N ILE A 277 0.87 2.72 -0.58
CA ILE A 277 0.22 1.47 -0.15
C ILE A 277 0.64 1.20 1.29
N ILE A 278 -0.34 1.08 2.18
CA ILE A 278 -0.13 0.83 3.60
C ILE A 278 -0.85 -0.46 3.98
N SER A 279 -0.11 -1.40 4.56
CA SER A 279 -0.66 -2.65 5.11
C SER A 279 0.27 -3.19 6.20
N GLY A 280 -0.28 -3.65 7.32
CA GLY A 280 0.52 -3.99 8.49
C GLY A 280 1.28 -2.76 8.99
N ARG A 281 2.59 -2.90 9.23
CA ARG A 281 3.48 -1.77 9.51
C ARG A 281 4.19 -1.24 8.26
N GLY A 282 3.94 -1.81 7.09
CA GLY A 282 4.62 -1.42 5.87
C GLY A 282 3.94 -0.22 5.21
N ALA A 283 4.74 0.73 4.74
CA ALA A 283 4.31 1.78 3.83
C ALA A 283 5.25 1.81 2.62
N VAL A 284 4.70 1.65 1.42
CA VAL A 284 5.43 1.78 0.15
C VAL A 284 4.88 2.98 -0.60
N HIS A 285 5.77 3.87 -1.03
CA HIS A 285 5.45 5.02 -1.87
C HIS A 285 6.04 4.80 -3.26
N ILE A 286 5.16 4.82 -4.25
CA ILE A 286 5.48 4.72 -5.66
C ILE A 286 5.24 6.10 -6.25
N SER A 287 6.33 6.73 -6.68
CA SER A 287 6.36 7.99 -7.40
C SER A 287 6.75 7.74 -8.86
N PRO A 288 6.67 8.75 -9.74
CA PRO A 288 7.05 8.60 -11.14
C PRO A 288 8.51 8.19 -11.34
N THR A 289 9.38 8.54 -10.39
CA THR A 289 10.82 8.32 -10.48
C THR A 289 11.35 7.29 -9.49
N ASP A 290 10.60 6.92 -8.46
CA ASP A 290 11.15 6.07 -7.41
C ASP A 290 10.08 5.27 -6.66
N THR A 291 10.47 4.12 -6.11
CA THR A 291 9.67 3.27 -5.22
C THR A 291 10.36 3.15 -3.87
N THR A 292 9.95 3.98 -2.90
CA THR A 292 10.51 3.96 -1.54
C THR A 292 9.65 3.13 -0.60
N ALA A 293 10.25 2.63 0.49
CA ALA A 293 9.52 1.92 1.53
C ALA A 293 10.00 2.32 2.93
N LYS A 294 9.07 2.30 3.88
CA LYS A 294 9.35 2.56 5.29
C LYS A 294 8.51 1.67 6.21
N THR A 295 9.06 1.39 7.38
CA THR A 295 8.33 0.78 8.49
C THR A 295 7.70 1.87 9.34
N LEU A 296 6.38 1.81 9.47
CA LEU A 296 5.59 2.67 10.33
C LEU A 296 5.74 2.26 11.80
N GLU A 297 5.57 3.21 12.70
CA GLU A 297 5.53 2.96 14.14
C GLU A 297 4.24 2.25 14.54
N THR A 298 3.19 2.52 13.78
CA THR A 298 1.84 2.00 13.99
C THR A 298 1.48 0.96 12.93
N THR A 299 0.43 0.18 13.19
CA THR A 299 -0.04 -0.87 12.28
C THR A 299 -1.44 -0.56 11.75
N TRP A 300 -1.66 -0.88 10.47
CA TRP A 300 -2.96 -0.95 9.83
C TRP A 300 -3.33 -2.42 9.55
N PRO A 301 -4.44 -2.95 10.09
CA PRO A 301 -4.74 -4.39 10.00
C PRO A 301 -5.04 -4.90 8.59
N GLY A 302 -5.69 -4.07 7.76
CA GLY A 302 -6.03 -4.40 6.37
C GLY A 302 -5.05 -3.79 5.38
N THR A 303 -5.59 -3.19 4.33
CA THR A 303 -4.81 -2.39 3.37
C THR A 303 -5.52 -1.07 3.10
N PHE A 304 -4.76 0.01 2.91
CA PHE A 304 -5.29 1.18 2.21
C PHE A 304 -4.28 1.70 1.20
N VAL A 305 -4.80 2.25 0.10
CA VAL A 305 -4.02 2.83 -0.99
C VAL A 305 -4.47 4.27 -1.16
N LEU A 306 -3.53 5.21 -1.01
CA LEU A 306 -3.71 6.63 -1.28
C LEU A 306 -3.08 6.94 -2.64
N VAL A 307 -3.90 7.42 -3.58
CA VAL A 307 -3.45 7.86 -4.91
C VAL A 307 -3.59 9.37 -5.00
N THR A 308 -2.55 10.06 -5.45
CA THR A 308 -2.54 11.49 -5.75
C THR A 308 -2.12 11.69 -7.19
N VAL A 309 -2.92 12.41 -7.98
CA VAL A 309 -2.59 12.70 -9.39
C VAL A 309 -2.79 14.19 -9.66
N ARG A 310 -1.79 14.81 -10.27
CA ARG A 310 -1.85 16.21 -10.71
C ARG A 310 -2.57 16.31 -12.05
N LEU A 311 -3.44 17.31 -12.18
CA LEU A 311 -4.18 17.57 -13.41
C LEU A 311 -3.34 18.41 -14.37
N ASP A 312 -2.43 17.79 -15.12
CA ASP A 312 -1.72 18.46 -16.21
C ASP A 312 -2.50 18.31 -17.53
N ARG A 313 -3.02 19.44 -18.03
CA ARG A 313 -3.92 19.52 -19.21
C ARG A 313 -3.26 19.23 -20.58
N GLY A 314 -2.07 18.65 -20.61
CA GLY A 314 -1.25 18.58 -21.84
C GLY A 314 -0.74 17.20 -22.23
N THR A 315 -1.04 16.15 -21.46
CA THR A 315 -0.47 14.82 -21.74
C THR A 315 -1.53 13.92 -22.35
N GLU A 316 -1.50 13.76 -23.67
CA GLU A 316 -2.28 12.72 -24.36
C GLU A 316 -1.62 11.37 -24.09
N PHE A 317 -2.40 10.45 -23.50
CA PHE A 317 -1.99 9.08 -23.29
C PHE A 317 -2.93 8.16 -24.05
N ALA A 318 -2.41 7.14 -24.73
CA ALA A 318 -3.21 6.09 -25.32
C ALA A 318 -3.26 4.89 -24.35
N LEU A 319 -4.38 4.72 -23.65
CA LEU A 319 -4.51 3.66 -22.63
C LEU A 319 -4.19 2.28 -23.20
N ASP A 320 -4.71 1.95 -24.39
CA ASP A 320 -4.51 0.63 -25.00
C ASP A 320 -3.03 0.36 -25.33
N ALA A 321 -2.30 1.37 -25.80
CA ALA A 321 -0.87 1.25 -26.08
C ALA A 321 -0.07 1.05 -24.79
N MET A 322 -0.36 1.83 -23.74
CA MET A 322 0.28 1.67 -22.42
C MET A 322 -0.01 0.29 -21.82
N MET A 323 -1.25 -0.18 -21.92
CA MET A 323 -1.65 -1.49 -21.42
C MET A 323 -0.93 -2.63 -22.16
N SER A 324 -0.73 -2.49 -23.48
CA SER A 324 0.08 -3.44 -24.25
C SER A 324 1.53 -3.43 -23.79
N GLU A 325 2.13 -2.25 -23.68
CA GLU A 325 3.51 -2.05 -23.19
C GLU A 325 3.70 -2.70 -21.81
N PHE A 326 2.84 -2.40 -20.83
CA PHE A 326 2.93 -2.98 -19.49
C PHE A 326 2.75 -4.50 -19.48
N ARG A 327 1.88 -5.05 -20.34
CA ARG A 327 1.73 -6.50 -20.48
C ARG A 327 2.97 -7.14 -21.09
N ASP A 328 3.63 -6.49 -22.03
CA ASP A 328 4.83 -7.04 -22.66
C ASP A 328 6.04 -6.97 -21.71
N HIS A 329 6.19 -5.88 -20.94
CA HIS A 329 7.16 -5.80 -19.84
C HIS A 329 6.92 -6.90 -18.80
N ALA A 330 5.66 -7.09 -18.39
CA ALA A 330 5.30 -8.16 -17.45
C ALA A 330 5.69 -9.54 -17.97
N LYS A 331 5.35 -9.86 -19.24
CA LYS A 331 5.72 -11.14 -19.87
C LYS A 331 7.23 -11.33 -19.92
N ALA A 332 7.99 -10.30 -20.28
CA ALA A 332 9.45 -10.36 -20.33
C ALA A 332 10.03 -10.68 -18.93
N GLU A 333 9.52 -10.02 -17.90
CA GLU A 333 9.96 -10.24 -16.52
C GLU A 333 9.57 -11.64 -15.99
N ILE A 334 8.37 -12.11 -16.31
CA ILE A 334 7.91 -13.47 -15.96
C ILE A 334 8.77 -14.52 -16.65
N ALA A 335 9.07 -14.33 -17.94
CA ALA A 335 9.94 -15.22 -18.70
C ALA A 335 11.36 -15.24 -18.12
N ALA A 336 11.92 -14.07 -17.79
CA ALA A 336 13.23 -13.97 -17.16
C ALA A 336 13.28 -14.68 -15.80
N ARG A 337 12.27 -14.47 -14.94
CA ARG A 337 12.14 -15.15 -13.64
C ARG A 337 12.03 -16.67 -13.79
N THR A 338 11.22 -17.14 -14.73
CA THR A 338 11.01 -18.58 -14.98
C THR A 338 12.27 -19.25 -15.53
N ASN A 339 12.94 -18.60 -16.49
CA ASN A 339 14.20 -19.07 -17.03
C ASN A 339 15.30 -19.12 -15.96
N ALA A 340 15.36 -18.11 -15.08
CA ALA A 340 16.28 -18.09 -13.97
C ALA A 340 16.02 -19.24 -12.97
N ALA A 341 14.76 -19.48 -12.60
CA ALA A 341 14.41 -20.62 -11.75
C ALA A 341 14.85 -21.96 -12.37
N THR A 342 14.67 -22.12 -13.68
CA THR A 342 15.05 -23.33 -14.44
C THR A 342 16.58 -23.52 -14.51
N THR A 343 17.32 -22.41 -14.63
CA THR A 343 18.79 -22.41 -14.70
C THR A 343 19.48 -22.38 -13.34
N GLN A 344 18.72 -22.55 -12.25
CA GLN A 344 19.21 -22.37 -10.87
C GLN A 344 19.92 -21.02 -10.69
N GLN A 345 19.27 -19.97 -11.14
CA GLN A 345 19.72 -18.59 -11.06
C GLN A 345 18.71 -17.76 -10.25
N LEU A 346 19.21 -16.86 -9.41
CA LEU A 346 18.41 -15.81 -8.79
C LEU A 346 18.33 -14.63 -9.77
N TYR A 347 17.14 -14.35 -10.30
CA TYR A 347 16.87 -13.13 -11.06
C TYR A 347 16.45 -12.00 -10.13
N VAL A 348 17.02 -10.82 -10.35
CA VAL A 348 16.72 -9.60 -9.61
C VAL A 348 16.44 -8.48 -10.63
N GLY A 349 15.16 -8.16 -10.83
CA GLY A 349 14.74 -6.97 -11.55
C GLY A 349 14.99 -5.73 -10.70
N MET A 350 16.06 -5.01 -10.99
CA MET A 350 16.56 -3.91 -10.15
C MET A 350 15.52 -2.81 -9.97
N TYR A 351 14.83 -2.43 -11.05
CA TYR A 351 13.74 -1.46 -11.01
C TYR A 351 12.59 -1.89 -10.09
N ASN A 352 12.22 -3.17 -10.12
CA ASN A 352 11.08 -3.69 -9.35
C ASN A 352 11.36 -3.77 -7.85
N TYR A 353 12.62 -4.00 -7.47
CA TYR A 353 13.01 -4.08 -6.08
C TYR A 353 13.43 -2.74 -5.50
N PHE A 354 14.03 -1.87 -6.31
CA PHE A 354 14.75 -0.68 -5.84
C PHE A 354 14.35 0.64 -6.54
N GLY A 355 13.42 0.60 -7.50
CA GLY A 355 12.98 1.79 -8.23
C GLY A 355 13.93 2.22 -9.35
N LYS A 356 13.64 3.36 -9.97
CA LYS A 356 14.42 3.94 -11.08
C LYS A 356 15.81 4.41 -10.65
N ASN A 357 15.93 4.80 -9.37
CA ASN A 357 17.14 5.34 -8.75
C ASN A 357 17.53 4.45 -7.57
N ALA A 358 18.36 3.45 -7.84
CA ALA A 358 18.70 2.42 -6.87
C ALA A 358 19.78 2.95 -5.89
N ASP A 359 19.36 3.70 -4.87
CA ASP A 359 20.28 4.52 -4.05
C ASP A 359 20.28 4.17 -2.55
N LEU A 360 19.24 3.50 -2.06
CA LEU A 360 19.08 3.22 -0.63
C LEU A 360 19.96 2.06 -0.14
N LYS A 361 21.13 2.40 0.42
CA LYS A 361 22.13 1.43 0.93
C LYS A 361 21.55 0.37 1.88
N SER A 362 20.63 0.75 2.77
CA SER A 362 20.01 -0.17 3.73
C SER A 362 19.17 -1.26 3.06
N GLU A 363 18.49 -0.92 1.96
CA GLU A 363 17.68 -1.87 1.19
C GLU A 363 18.55 -2.87 0.44
N ALA A 364 19.67 -2.40 -0.12
CA ALA A 364 20.68 -3.26 -0.74
C ALA A 364 21.22 -4.29 0.25
N ILE A 365 21.61 -3.87 1.46
CA ILE A 365 22.12 -4.77 2.51
C ILE A 365 21.07 -5.83 2.87
N ARG A 366 19.83 -5.39 3.14
CA ARG A 366 18.75 -6.30 3.53
C ARG A 366 18.46 -7.33 2.43
N TYR A 367 18.38 -6.90 1.18
CA TYR A 367 18.13 -7.79 0.06
C TYR A 367 19.29 -8.76 -0.18
N ARG A 368 20.53 -8.26 -0.11
CA ARG A 368 21.74 -9.08 -0.25
C ARG A 368 21.79 -10.19 0.78
N ASP A 369 21.65 -9.83 2.06
CA ASP A 369 21.80 -10.77 3.16
C ASP A 369 20.69 -11.82 3.15
N LYS A 370 19.48 -11.42 2.75
CA LYS A 370 18.32 -12.30 2.70
C LYS A 370 18.30 -13.24 1.49
N TYR A 371 18.59 -12.73 0.29
CA TYR A 371 18.37 -13.48 -0.95
C TYR A 371 19.66 -13.81 -1.69
N ILE A 372 20.52 -12.80 -1.93
CA ILE A 372 21.70 -12.99 -2.78
C ILE A 372 22.69 -13.95 -2.13
N ILE A 373 23.05 -13.71 -0.86
CA ILE A 373 24.00 -14.56 -0.13
C ILE A 373 23.45 -15.98 -0.02
N HIS A 374 22.16 -16.13 0.30
CA HIS A 374 21.52 -17.43 0.40
C HIS A 374 21.56 -18.18 -0.93
N ALA A 375 21.09 -17.56 -2.02
CA ALA A 375 21.06 -18.18 -3.34
C ALA A 375 22.47 -18.60 -3.81
N LEU A 376 23.48 -17.74 -3.62
CA LEU A 376 24.86 -18.06 -3.96
C LEU A 376 25.41 -19.21 -3.10
N SER A 377 25.05 -19.28 -1.81
CA SER A 377 25.44 -20.39 -0.93
C SER A 377 24.79 -21.73 -1.33
N GLU A 378 23.60 -21.69 -1.93
CA GLU A 378 22.95 -22.84 -2.56
C GLU A 378 23.53 -23.18 -3.96
N GLY A 379 24.59 -22.49 -4.38
CA GLY A 379 25.25 -22.70 -5.66
C GLY A 379 24.56 -22.03 -6.86
N LYS A 380 23.50 -21.25 -6.65
CA LYS A 380 22.81 -20.53 -7.74
C LYS A 380 23.71 -19.45 -8.34
N SER A 381 23.47 -19.09 -9.60
CA SER A 381 24.03 -17.85 -10.18
C SER A 381 23.11 -16.65 -9.85
N LEU A 382 23.59 -15.44 -10.07
CA LEU A 382 22.86 -14.18 -9.91
C LEU A 382 22.70 -13.51 -11.28
N LEU A 383 21.50 -13.05 -11.62
CA LEU A 383 21.21 -12.19 -12.77
C LEU A 383 20.60 -10.90 -12.27
N LEU A 384 21.33 -9.79 -12.41
CA LEU A 384 20.81 -8.46 -12.13
C LEU A 384 20.38 -7.81 -13.44
N ASP A 385 19.12 -7.41 -13.48
CA ASP A 385 18.51 -6.78 -14.66
C ASP A 385 18.17 -5.33 -14.35
N PHE A 386 18.84 -4.41 -15.05
CA PHE A 386 18.74 -2.97 -14.85
C PHE A 386 17.79 -2.29 -15.83
N VAL A 387 16.91 -3.05 -16.48
CA VAL A 387 15.84 -2.47 -17.31
C VAL A 387 15.08 -1.39 -16.51
N ASP A 388 14.89 -0.23 -17.14
CA ASP A 388 14.24 0.96 -16.57
C ASP A 388 14.89 1.55 -15.29
N VAL A 389 16.16 1.20 -15.00
CA VAL A 389 16.96 1.87 -13.97
C VAL A 389 17.84 2.94 -14.61
N ASP A 390 17.59 4.20 -14.25
CA ASP A 390 18.34 5.34 -14.80
C ASP A 390 19.69 5.52 -14.09
N SER A 391 19.71 5.36 -12.77
CA SER A 391 20.88 5.64 -11.96
C SER A 391 20.96 4.75 -10.72
N SER A 392 22.18 4.61 -10.19
CA SER A 392 22.43 3.93 -8.92
C SER A 392 23.72 4.45 -8.29
N THR A 393 23.71 4.74 -6.99
CA THR A 393 24.95 5.17 -6.30
C THR A 393 25.96 4.03 -6.13
N HIS A 394 27.26 4.38 -6.15
CA HIS A 394 28.34 3.46 -5.75
C HIS A 394 28.08 2.85 -4.36
N SER A 395 27.55 3.65 -3.42
CA SER A 395 27.28 3.17 -2.06
C SER A 395 26.23 2.05 -2.01
N PHE A 396 25.20 2.13 -2.86
CA PHE A 396 24.17 1.12 -2.99
C PHE A 396 24.72 -0.15 -3.65
N LEU A 397 25.37 -0.03 -4.82
CA LEU A 397 25.90 -1.16 -5.56
C LEU A 397 26.97 -1.91 -4.76
N ASN A 398 27.85 -1.17 -4.11
CA ASN A 398 28.88 -1.76 -3.25
C ASN A 398 28.24 -2.49 -2.05
N ALA A 399 27.22 -1.90 -1.44
CA ALA A 399 26.48 -2.56 -0.37
C ALA A 399 25.74 -3.83 -0.82
N LEU A 400 25.25 -3.87 -2.06
CA LEU A 400 24.58 -5.03 -2.64
C LEU A 400 25.57 -6.15 -3.01
N LEU A 401 26.71 -5.81 -3.60
CA LEU A 401 27.55 -6.77 -4.34
C LEU A 401 28.89 -7.10 -3.69
N ALA A 402 29.50 -6.21 -2.90
CA ALA A 402 30.86 -6.42 -2.40
C ALA A 402 31.03 -7.73 -1.62
N THR A 403 30.13 -7.99 -0.66
CA THR A 403 30.18 -9.22 0.14
C THR A 403 30.00 -10.49 -0.72
N PRO A 404 28.99 -10.58 -1.61
CA PRO A 404 28.87 -11.66 -2.59
C PRO A 404 30.15 -11.89 -3.42
N ILE A 405 30.74 -10.80 -3.94
CA ILE A 405 31.91 -10.86 -4.80
C ILE A 405 33.11 -11.39 -4.02
N ARG A 406 33.40 -10.85 -2.82
CA ARG A 406 34.50 -11.32 -1.96
C ARG A 406 34.39 -12.80 -1.63
N ARG A 407 33.16 -13.29 -1.40
CA ARG A 407 32.92 -14.72 -1.11
C ARG A 407 33.16 -15.62 -2.31
N LEU A 408 32.91 -15.13 -3.52
CA LEU A 408 33.08 -15.89 -4.76
C LEU A 408 34.49 -15.75 -5.35
N GLY A 409 35.22 -14.68 -5.02
CA GLY A 409 36.49 -14.33 -5.66
C GLY A 409 36.31 -14.20 -7.19
N LEU A 410 37.30 -14.66 -7.96
CA LEU A 410 37.27 -14.62 -9.43
C LEU A 410 36.07 -15.35 -10.06
N ILE A 411 35.42 -16.27 -9.33
CA ILE A 411 34.20 -16.96 -9.81
C ILE A 411 33.02 -15.97 -9.94
N ALA A 412 33.08 -14.82 -9.26
CA ALA A 412 32.06 -13.77 -9.33
C ALA A 412 31.77 -13.34 -10.77
N TYR A 413 32.79 -13.15 -11.62
CA TYR A 413 32.60 -12.75 -13.03
C TYR A 413 31.78 -13.76 -13.84
N LYS A 414 31.78 -15.04 -13.45
CA LYS A 414 30.98 -16.09 -14.09
C LYS A 414 29.60 -16.23 -13.44
N LYS A 415 29.52 -16.07 -12.12
CA LYS A 415 28.30 -16.31 -11.34
C LYS A 415 27.37 -15.10 -11.27
N ILE A 416 27.86 -13.89 -11.44
CA ILE A 416 27.07 -12.65 -11.40
C ILE A 416 27.00 -12.08 -12.81
N ARG A 417 25.80 -12.07 -13.39
CA ARG A 417 25.52 -11.50 -14.70
C ARG A 417 24.73 -10.22 -14.54
N ILE A 418 25.08 -9.21 -15.33
CA ILE A 418 24.39 -7.92 -15.39
C ILE A 418 23.83 -7.77 -16.81
N ILE A 419 22.57 -7.37 -16.93
CA ILE A 419 21.93 -7.04 -18.20
C ILE A 419 21.22 -5.69 -18.10
N ASN A 420 21.02 -5.03 -19.25
CA ASN A 420 20.27 -3.78 -19.39
C ASN A 420 20.75 -2.61 -18.51
N ALA A 421 22.03 -2.62 -18.08
CA ALA A 421 22.61 -1.52 -17.31
C ALA A 421 23.08 -0.38 -18.21
N THR A 422 22.94 0.87 -17.74
CA THR A 422 23.61 2.02 -18.35
C THR A 422 25.13 1.89 -18.23
N ASN A 423 25.88 2.60 -19.08
CA ASN A 423 27.35 2.56 -19.04
C ASN A 423 27.90 2.96 -17.66
N GLU A 424 27.32 3.99 -17.03
CA GLU A 424 27.73 4.47 -15.70
C GLU A 424 27.52 3.42 -14.60
N ILE A 425 26.37 2.76 -14.59
CA ILE A 425 26.08 1.66 -13.66
C ILE A 425 27.04 0.50 -13.92
N ARG A 426 27.30 0.18 -15.19
CA ARG A 426 28.16 -0.92 -15.58
C ARG A 426 29.61 -0.69 -15.14
N GLU A 427 30.17 0.49 -15.39
CA GLU A 427 31.50 0.90 -14.94
C GLU A 427 31.64 0.82 -13.42
N THR A 428 30.62 1.26 -12.68
CA THR A 428 30.61 1.19 -11.22
C THR A 428 30.63 -0.26 -10.72
N ILE A 429 29.86 -1.15 -11.35
CA ILE A 429 29.83 -2.58 -10.99
C ILE A 429 31.17 -3.25 -11.33
N ASP A 430 31.75 -2.94 -12.48
CA ASP A 430 33.04 -3.49 -12.90
C ASP A 430 34.16 -3.04 -11.94
N TYR A 431 34.15 -1.77 -11.51
CA TYR A 431 35.05 -1.30 -10.44
C TYR A 431 34.88 -2.08 -9.14
N ILE A 432 33.65 -2.34 -8.69
CA ILE A 432 33.38 -3.12 -7.46
C ILE A 432 33.84 -4.57 -7.63
N LEU A 433 33.67 -5.17 -8.82
CA LEU A 433 34.18 -6.52 -9.12
C LEU A 433 35.70 -6.56 -9.01
N ASP A 434 36.39 -5.61 -9.62
CA ASP A 434 37.86 -5.57 -9.61
C ASP A 434 38.38 -5.35 -8.17
N ASP A 435 37.87 -4.34 -7.46
CA ASP A 435 38.27 -3.99 -6.09
C ASP A 435 38.05 -5.14 -5.08
N ASN A 436 37.06 -6.01 -5.34
CA ASN A 436 36.69 -7.07 -4.40
C ASN A 436 37.12 -8.47 -4.85
N THR A 437 37.84 -8.58 -5.97
CA THR A 437 38.44 -9.85 -6.44
C THR A 437 39.97 -9.81 -6.51
N SER A 438 40.60 -8.64 -6.37
CA SER A 438 42.05 -8.45 -6.56
C SER A 438 42.93 -8.75 -5.32
N ASP A 439 42.37 -9.18 -4.18
CA ASP A 439 43.15 -9.64 -3.02
C ASP A 439 43.29 -11.17 -2.97
N GLY A 440 44.23 -11.68 -3.77
CA GLY A 440 44.83 -13.00 -3.61
C GLY A 440 46.15 -12.91 -2.85
N VAL A 441 46.15 -12.48 -1.59
CA VAL A 441 47.30 -12.65 -0.68
C VAL A 441 46.80 -13.18 0.66
N ALA A 442 47.00 -14.47 0.89
CA ALA A 442 46.90 -15.06 2.23
C ALA A 442 47.89 -14.36 3.17
N PRO A 443 47.56 -14.10 4.46
CA PRO A 443 48.56 -13.66 5.40
C PRO A 443 49.49 -14.85 5.69
N ASN A 444 50.63 -14.89 4.98
CA ASN A 444 51.80 -15.63 5.42
C ASN A 444 52.29 -14.98 6.71
N SER A 445 51.79 -15.48 7.84
CA SER A 445 52.46 -15.36 9.12
C SER A 445 53.65 -16.32 9.11
N ASN A 446 54.77 -15.82 8.62
CA ASN A 446 56.10 -16.35 8.89
C ASN A 446 57.09 -15.24 8.58
N HIS A 447 57.48 -14.47 9.60
CA HIS A 447 58.87 -14.09 9.78
C HIS A 447 59.15 -13.92 11.27
N GLU A 448 60.06 -14.78 11.71
CA GLU A 448 60.93 -14.65 12.87
C GLU A 448 61.60 -13.27 12.90
N GLU A 449 61.46 -12.56 14.02
CA GLU A 449 62.54 -12.22 14.96
C GLU A 449 61.94 -11.82 16.32
#